data_AF-A0A932NRZ3-F1
#
_entry.id   AF-A0A932NRZ3-F1
#
_cell.length_a   1.000
_cell.length_b   1.000
_cell.length_c   1.000
_cell.angle_alpha   90.00
_cell.angle_beta   90.00
_cell.angle_gamma   90.00
#
_symmetry.space_group_name_H-M   'P 1'
#
loop_
_entity.id
_entity.type
_entity.pdbx_description
1 polymer ?
#
loop_
_entity_poly.entity_id
_entity_poly.type
_entity_poly.pdbx_seq_one_letter_code
_entity_poly.pdbx_strand_id
1 'polypeptide(L)'
;MHVWEMIERIHASLQLKLARQGMAADREMLEGLCMAIACLVRDPGSLQLHSSPMPAEDYAVVAESFELAEQVYAEEMATLRALIARLETEESLQQWVQAEVHAGRLAPEQAAHAIREMVLAQFIDPDAMQGDDSR
;
A
#
# COMPACT_ATOMS: atom_id res chain seq x y z
N MET A 1 -4.66 7.49 17.85
CA MET A 1 -4.15 7.82 16.50
C MET A 1 -4.83 6.90 15.50
N HIS A 2 -5.75 7.46 14.75
CA HIS A 2 -6.59 6.79 13.77
C HIS A 2 -5.75 6.37 12.55
N VAL A 3 -6.16 5.29 11.88
CA VAL A 3 -5.48 4.75 10.68
C VAL A 3 -5.26 5.83 9.62
N TRP A 4 -6.29 6.64 9.41
CA TRP A 4 -6.29 7.76 8.49
C TRP A 4 -5.18 8.79 8.79
N GLU A 5 -5.03 9.21 10.04
CA GLU A 5 -3.99 10.16 10.45
C GLU A 5 -2.57 9.61 10.19
N MET A 6 -2.40 8.29 10.27
CA MET A 6 -1.13 7.65 9.95
C MET A 6 -0.87 7.62 8.44
N ILE A 7 -1.88 7.32 7.64
CA ILE A 7 -1.81 7.35 6.18
C ILE A 7 -1.51 8.77 5.69
N GLU A 8 -2.24 9.78 6.17
CA GLU A 8 -1.99 11.19 5.84
C GLU A 8 -0.57 11.62 6.19
N ARG A 9 -0.05 11.18 7.33
CA ARG A 9 1.33 11.47 7.72
C ARG A 9 2.35 10.81 6.78
N ILE A 10 2.09 9.60 6.30
CA ILE A 10 2.94 8.96 5.29
C ILE A 10 2.87 9.77 3.99
N HIS A 11 1.67 10.13 3.51
CA HIS A 11 1.50 10.95 2.31
C HIS A 11 2.23 12.28 2.39
N ALA A 12 2.12 13.00 3.52
CA ALA A 12 2.83 14.26 3.74
C ALA A 12 4.36 14.07 3.69
N SER A 13 4.87 12.95 4.23
CA SER A 13 6.31 12.61 4.14
C SER A 13 6.74 12.38 2.68
N LEU A 14 5.94 11.63 1.92
CA LEU A 14 6.22 11.34 0.51
C LEU A 14 6.21 12.62 -0.34
N GLN A 15 5.21 13.49 -0.15
CA GLN A 15 5.14 14.79 -0.84
C GLN A 15 6.36 15.66 -0.53
N LEU A 16 6.81 15.68 0.74
CA LEU A 16 8.01 16.41 1.14
C LEU A 16 9.27 15.84 0.46
N LYS A 17 9.40 14.51 0.35
CA LYS A 17 10.51 13.86 -0.34
C LYS A 17 10.50 14.14 -1.84
N LEU A 18 9.34 14.07 -2.49
CA LEU A 18 9.17 14.44 -3.90
C LEU A 18 9.60 15.89 -4.15
N ALA A 19 9.13 16.83 -3.33
CA ALA A 19 9.49 18.24 -3.44
C ALA A 19 11.01 18.47 -3.26
N ARG A 20 11.65 17.75 -2.34
CA ARG A 20 13.12 17.81 -2.14
C ARG A 20 13.92 17.27 -3.32
N GLN A 21 13.34 16.36 -4.09
CA GLN A 21 13.94 15.79 -5.30
C GLN A 21 13.68 16.65 -6.55
N GLY A 22 12.93 17.75 -6.42
CA GLY A 22 12.53 18.60 -7.55
C GLY A 22 11.45 17.97 -8.43
N MET A 23 10.79 16.91 -7.95
CA MET A 23 9.66 16.28 -8.62
C MET A 23 8.37 17.08 -8.38
N ALA A 24 7.43 17.00 -9.32
CA ALA A 24 6.09 17.53 -9.10
C ALA A 24 5.43 16.77 -7.94
N ALA A 25 4.98 17.50 -6.91
CA ALA A 25 4.23 16.92 -5.79
C ALA A 25 2.71 17.04 -6.05
N ASP A 26 2.30 16.76 -7.29
CA ASP A 26 0.88 16.73 -7.66
C ASP A 26 0.24 15.38 -7.31
N ARG A 27 -1.09 15.30 -7.49
CA ARG A 27 -1.89 14.13 -7.13
C ARG A 27 -1.46 12.89 -7.92
N GLU A 28 -1.23 13.03 -9.22
CA GLU A 28 -0.92 11.92 -10.11
C GLU A 28 0.44 11.30 -9.76
N MET A 29 1.44 12.14 -9.50
CA MET A 29 2.76 11.67 -9.07
C MET A 29 2.70 10.99 -7.70
N LEU A 30 1.93 11.54 -6.76
CA LEU A 30 1.76 10.95 -5.44
C LEU A 30 1.05 9.60 -5.52
N GLU A 31 -0.03 9.49 -6.31
CA GLU A 31 -0.78 8.25 -6.51
C GLU A 31 0.09 7.17 -7.15
N GLY A 32 0.87 7.52 -8.18
CA GLY A 32 1.84 6.61 -8.80
C GLY A 32 2.91 6.14 -7.82
N LEU A 33 3.42 7.02 -6.97
CA LEU A 33 4.39 6.66 -5.93
C LEU A 33 3.76 5.77 -4.84
N CYS A 34 2.54 6.09 -4.39
CA CYS A 34 1.80 5.27 -3.43
C CYS A 34 1.52 3.87 -4.00
N MET A 35 1.18 3.76 -5.29
CA MET A 35 1.01 2.49 -5.99
C MET A 35 2.32 1.67 -5.98
N ALA A 36 3.45 2.28 -6.33
CA ALA A 36 4.74 1.60 -6.32
C ALA A 36 5.12 1.11 -4.90
N ILE A 37 4.95 1.96 -3.89
CA ILE A 37 5.17 1.59 -2.48
C ILE A 37 4.23 0.46 -2.05
N ALA A 38 2.96 0.52 -2.43
CA ALA A 38 1.99 -0.53 -2.11
C ALA A 38 2.38 -1.88 -2.71
N CYS A 39 2.86 -1.90 -3.96
CA CYS A 39 3.38 -3.10 -4.61
C CYS A 39 4.56 -3.70 -3.82
N LEU A 40 5.54 -2.88 -3.45
CA LEU A 40 6.71 -3.33 -2.68
C LEU A 40 6.34 -3.80 -1.26
N VAL A 41 5.32 -3.18 -0.65
CA VAL A 41 4.81 -3.60 0.65
C VAL A 41 4.06 -4.94 0.54
N ARG A 42 3.27 -5.14 -0.52
CA ARG A 42 2.54 -6.37 -0.81
C ARG A 42 3.46 -7.55 -1.08
N ASP A 43 4.56 -7.33 -1.80
CA ASP A 43 5.52 -8.35 -2.22
C ASP A 43 6.97 -7.99 -1.81
N PRO A 44 7.33 -8.13 -0.52
CA PRO A 44 8.69 -7.89 -0.05
C PRO A 44 9.67 -8.83 -0.74
N GLY A 45 10.64 -8.26 -1.46
CA GLY A 45 11.61 -9.01 -2.26
C GLY A 45 11.15 -9.29 -3.69
N SER A 46 10.04 -8.68 -4.14
CA SER A 46 9.63 -8.63 -5.54
C SER A 46 9.50 -10.01 -6.21
N LEU A 47 9.13 -11.05 -5.45
CA LEU A 47 9.04 -12.43 -5.95
C LEU A 47 8.01 -12.57 -7.08
N GLN A 48 6.91 -11.84 -7.02
CA GLN A 48 5.92 -11.78 -8.09
C GLN A 48 6.46 -11.05 -9.32
N LEU A 49 7.19 -9.95 -9.13
CA LEU A 49 7.88 -9.25 -10.23
C LEU A 49 8.87 -10.18 -10.94
N HIS A 50 9.65 -10.95 -10.19
CA HIS A 50 10.61 -11.93 -10.71
C HIS A 50 9.95 -13.07 -11.50
N SER A 51 8.67 -13.34 -11.25
CA SER A 51 7.88 -14.36 -11.96
C SER A 51 7.05 -13.82 -13.12
N SER A 52 7.06 -12.50 -13.34
CA SER A 52 6.26 -11.84 -14.36
C SER A 52 6.82 -12.13 -15.77
N PRO A 53 5.97 -12.48 -16.76
CA PRO A 53 6.40 -12.68 -18.14
C PRO A 53 6.63 -11.32 -18.82
N MET A 54 7.74 -10.66 -18.50
CA MET A 54 8.14 -9.39 -19.11
C MET A 54 9.48 -9.48 -19.87
N PRO A 55 9.70 -8.64 -20.89
CA PRO A 55 11.01 -8.55 -21.54
C PRO A 55 12.12 -8.20 -20.56
N ALA A 56 13.31 -8.76 -20.76
CA ALA A 56 14.44 -8.60 -19.83
C ALA A 56 14.89 -7.13 -19.65
N GLU A 57 14.77 -6.32 -20.70
CA GLU A 57 15.12 -4.89 -20.69
C GLU A 57 14.15 -4.10 -19.80
N ASP A 58 12.84 -4.33 -19.96
CA ASP A 58 11.81 -3.72 -19.12
C ASP A 58 11.93 -4.17 -17.66
N TYR A 59 12.28 -5.45 -17.44
CA TYR A 59 12.51 -5.98 -16.10
C TYR A 59 13.66 -5.26 -15.38
N ALA A 60 14.80 -5.04 -16.05
CA ALA A 60 15.96 -4.41 -15.43
C ALA A 60 15.65 -2.98 -14.97
N VAL A 61 14.94 -2.22 -15.81
CA VAL A 61 14.51 -0.84 -15.49
C VAL A 61 13.55 -0.83 -14.30
N VAL A 62 12.57 -1.74 -14.26
CA VAL A 62 11.61 -1.83 -13.16
C VAL A 62 12.29 -2.28 -11.86
N ALA A 63 13.18 -3.26 -11.92
CA ALA A 63 13.92 -3.75 -10.76
C ALA A 63 14.83 -2.66 -10.16
N GLU A 64 15.60 -1.93 -10.98
CA GLU A 64 16.43 -0.82 -10.52
C GLU A 64 15.60 0.30 -9.90
N SER A 65 14.46 0.62 -10.51
CA SER A 65 13.52 1.62 -9.98
C SER A 65 12.95 1.19 -8.62
N PHE A 66 12.67 -0.10 -8.45
CA PHE A 66 12.16 -0.66 -7.20
C PHE A 66 13.22 -0.66 -6.10
N GLU A 67 14.45 -1.08 -6.41
CA GLU A 67 15.57 -1.01 -5.45
C GLU A 67 15.84 0.42 -5.00
N LEU A 68 15.82 1.38 -5.93
CA LEU A 68 15.99 2.79 -5.59
C LEU A 68 14.83 3.30 -4.72
N ALA A 69 13.59 2.92 -5.03
CA ALA A 69 12.43 3.28 -4.24
C ALA A 69 12.48 2.67 -2.82
N GLU A 70 12.90 1.41 -2.68
CA GLU A 70 13.11 0.77 -1.38
C GLU A 70 14.14 1.52 -0.53
N GLN A 71 15.21 2.04 -1.14
CA GLN A 71 16.22 2.82 -0.43
C GLN A 71 15.72 4.22 -0.03
N VAL A 72 15.05 4.91 -0.95
CA VAL A 72 14.61 6.30 -0.75
C VAL A 72 13.42 6.39 0.22
N TYR A 73 12.52 5.40 0.17
CA TYR A 73 11.26 5.40 0.92
C TYR A 73 11.18 4.29 1.98
N ALA A 74 12.34 3.75 2.40
CA ALA A 74 12.44 2.68 3.40
C ALA A 74 11.63 2.96 4.68
N GLU A 75 11.69 4.20 5.19
CA GLU A 75 11.01 4.59 6.43
C GLU A 75 9.48 4.62 6.26
N GLU A 76 8.98 5.15 5.14
CA GLU A 76 7.55 5.17 4.83
C GLU A 76 7.03 3.75 4.64
N MET A 77 7.77 2.91 3.93
CA MET A 77 7.45 1.50 3.77
C MET A 77 7.42 0.74 5.10
N ALA A 78 8.41 0.97 5.98
CA ALA A 78 8.44 0.37 7.31
C ALA A 78 7.25 0.84 8.16
N THR A 79 6.89 2.12 8.07
CA THR A 79 5.75 2.69 8.79
C THR A 79 4.43 2.10 8.27
N LEU A 80 4.27 1.94 6.96
CA LEU A 80 3.09 1.32 6.36
C LEU A 80 2.98 -0.16 6.73
N ARG A 81 4.09 -0.92 6.71
CA ARG A 81 4.12 -2.31 7.18
C ARG A 81 3.73 -2.43 8.66
N ALA A 82 4.24 -1.54 9.51
CA ALA A 82 3.90 -1.52 10.93
C ALA A 82 2.42 -1.18 11.17
N LEU A 83 1.86 -0.26 10.37
CA LEU A 83 0.43 0.05 10.39
C LEU A 83 -0.41 -1.18 10.01
N ILE A 84 -0.08 -1.84 8.91
CA ILE A 84 -0.76 -3.06 8.46
C ILE A 84 -0.69 -4.13 9.55
N ALA A 85 0.49 -4.41 10.10
CA ALA A 85 0.66 -5.42 11.15
C ALA A 85 -0.17 -5.09 12.41
N ARG A 86 -0.27 -3.80 12.78
CA ARG A 86 -1.14 -3.37 13.88
C ARG A 86 -2.60 -3.66 13.58
N LEU A 87 -3.05 -3.33 12.37
CA LEU A 87 -4.45 -3.49 11.93
C LEU A 87 -4.85 -4.95 11.76
N GLU A 88 -3.93 -5.80 11.31
CA GLU A 88 -4.10 -7.25 11.30
C GLU A 88 -4.39 -7.81 12.70
N THR A 89 -4.05 -7.08 13.78
CA THR A 89 -4.35 -7.48 15.17
C THR A 89 -5.46 -6.67 15.84
N GLU A 90 -6.06 -5.71 15.13
CA GLU A 90 -7.09 -4.84 15.70
C GLU A 90 -8.42 -5.59 15.86
N GLU A 91 -9.00 -5.56 17.06
CA GLU A 91 -10.18 -6.35 17.42
C GLU A 91 -11.39 -6.03 16.52
N SER A 92 -11.60 -4.76 16.18
CA SER A 92 -12.68 -4.29 15.30
C SER A 92 -12.59 -4.92 13.90
N LEU A 93 -11.40 -4.94 13.31
CA LEU A 93 -11.13 -5.53 12.00
C LEU A 93 -11.19 -7.05 12.06
N GLN A 94 -10.71 -7.66 13.14
CA GLN A 94 -10.86 -9.10 13.37
C GLN A 94 -12.33 -9.51 13.46
N GLN A 95 -13.17 -8.73 14.15
CA GLN A 95 -14.61 -8.98 14.20
C GLN A 95 -15.26 -8.84 12.82
N TRP A 96 -14.88 -7.83 12.02
CA TRP A 96 -15.35 -7.69 10.65
C TRP A 96 -14.95 -8.88 9.77
N VAL A 97 -13.67 -9.27 9.78
CA VAL A 97 -13.17 -10.45 9.06
C VAL A 97 -13.95 -11.70 9.45
N GLN A 98 -14.18 -11.91 10.75
CA GLN A 98 -14.94 -13.07 11.24
C GLN A 98 -16.38 -13.07 10.72
N ALA A 99 -17.03 -11.90 10.64
CA ALA A 99 -18.36 -11.77 10.06
C ALA A 99 -18.37 -12.10 8.55
N GLU A 100 -17.38 -11.62 7.80
CA GLU A 100 -17.22 -11.92 6.36
C GLU A 100 -16.93 -13.41 6.11
N VAL A 101 -16.12 -14.04 6.96
CA VAL A 101 -15.86 -15.49 6.94
C VAL A 101 -17.14 -16.28 7.24
N HIS A 102 -17.90 -15.90 8.28
CA HIS A 102 -19.17 -16.56 8.60
C HIS A 102 -20.21 -16.38 7.48
N ALA A 103 -20.18 -15.26 6.77
CA ALA A 103 -21.03 -15.01 5.62
C ALA A 103 -20.58 -15.74 4.34
N GLY A 104 -19.43 -16.44 4.38
CA GLY A 104 -18.86 -17.16 3.24
C GLY A 104 -18.31 -16.25 2.14
N ARG A 105 -18.10 -14.96 2.42
CA ARG A 105 -17.55 -13.98 1.48
C ARG A 105 -16.02 -13.95 1.49
N LEU A 106 -15.41 -14.41 2.58
CA LEU A 106 -13.97 -14.50 2.74
C LEU A 106 -13.58 -15.90 3.23
N ALA A 107 -12.51 -16.46 2.68
CA ALA A 107 -11.90 -17.65 3.28
C ALA A 107 -11.06 -17.26 4.51
N PRO A 108 -11.02 -18.07 5.59
CA PRO A 108 -10.22 -17.77 6.78
C PRO A 108 -8.75 -17.49 6.47
N GLU A 109 -8.17 -18.19 5.50
CA GLU A 109 -6.76 -18.00 5.10
C GLU A 109 -6.49 -16.64 4.44
N GLN A 110 -7.54 -15.97 3.96
CA GLN A 110 -7.46 -14.69 3.25
C GLN A 110 -7.65 -13.48 4.19
N ALA A 111 -7.97 -13.70 5.46
CA ALA A 111 -8.20 -12.68 6.48
C ALA A 111 -7.13 -11.57 6.51
N ALA A 112 -5.87 -11.96 6.73
CA ALA A 112 -4.76 -11.02 6.81
C ALA A 112 -4.49 -10.34 5.46
N HIS A 113 -4.67 -11.07 4.35
CA HIS A 113 -4.55 -10.52 3.02
C HIS A 113 -5.61 -9.44 2.76
N ALA A 114 -6.87 -9.68 3.13
CA ALA A 114 -7.95 -8.71 2.93
C ALA A 114 -7.73 -7.41 3.70
N ILE A 115 -7.29 -7.48 4.96
CA ILE A 115 -6.96 -6.29 5.76
C ILE A 115 -5.82 -5.51 5.08
N ARG A 116 -4.76 -6.20 4.65
CA ARG A 116 -3.64 -5.59 3.95
C ARG A 116 -4.10 -4.87 2.68
N GLU A 117 -4.89 -5.53 1.84
CA GLU A 117 -5.38 -4.95 0.59
C GLU A 117 -6.27 -3.74 0.83
N MET A 118 -7.12 -3.75 1.86
CA MET A 118 -7.92 -2.58 2.24
C MET A 118 -7.05 -1.39 2.62
N VAL A 119 -6.02 -1.60 3.44
CA VAL A 119 -5.11 -0.52 3.88
C VAL A 119 -4.30 0.01 2.70
N LEU A 120 -3.80 -0.88 1.83
CA LEU A 120 -3.07 -0.48 0.64
C LEU A 120 -3.95 0.28 -0.35
N ALA A 121 -5.21 -0.11 -0.52
CA ALA A 121 -6.16 0.63 -1.36
C ALA A 121 -6.40 2.04 -0.83
N GLN A 122 -6.64 2.21 0.47
CA GLN A 122 -6.79 3.54 1.10
C GLN A 122 -5.49 4.38 1.02
N PHE A 123 -4.35 3.72 1.09
CA PHE A 123 -3.06 4.39 0.94
C PHE A 123 -2.81 4.89 -0.49
N ILE A 124 -3.29 4.17 -1.51
CA ILE A 124 -3.18 4.60 -2.91
C ILE A 124 -4.18 5.71 -3.21
N ASP A 125 -5.45 5.46 -2.90
CA ASP A 125 -6.53 6.40 -3.15
C ASP A 125 -7.34 6.61 -1.86
N PRO A 126 -7.02 7.68 -1.10
CA PRO A 126 -7.77 8.06 0.09
C PRO A 126 -9.26 8.34 -0.19
N ASP A 127 -9.61 8.78 -1.41
CA ASP A 127 -10.97 9.17 -1.80
C ASP A 127 -11.80 7.97 -2.26
N ALA A 128 -11.17 6.88 -2.72
CA ALA A 128 -11.85 5.69 -3.27
C ALA A 128 -12.86 5.05 -2.31
N MET A 129 -12.65 5.16 -1.00
CA MET A 129 -13.57 4.62 0.01
C MET A 129 -14.69 5.57 0.44
N GLN A 130 -14.65 6.85 0.07
CA GLN A 130 -15.72 7.82 0.38
C GLN A 130 -16.78 7.91 -0.73
N GLY A 131 -16.53 7.31 -1.91
CA GLY A 131 -17.34 7.49 -3.12
C GLY A 131 -18.57 6.59 -3.29
N ASP A 132 -18.88 5.68 -2.36
CA ASP A 132 -19.99 4.71 -2.53
C ASP A 132 -21.22 5.01 -1.65
N ASP A 133 -21.43 6.28 -1.28
CA ASP A 133 -22.63 6.75 -0.57
C ASP A 133 -23.45 7.74 -1.42
N SER A 134 -23.32 7.65 -2.75
CA SER A 134 -24.03 8.53 -3.70
C SER A 134 -24.41 7.80 -4.99
N ARG A 135 -25.24 6.75 -4.89
CA ARG A 135 -26.10 6.28 -5.99
C ARG A 135 -27.45 5.77 -5.51
#